data_AF-A0ABD5RG60-F1
#
_entry.id   AF-A0ABD5RG60-F1
#
_cell.length_a   1.000
_cell.length_b   1.000
_cell.length_c   1.000
_cell.angle_alpha   90.00
_cell.angle_beta   90.00
_cell.angle_gamma   90.00
#
_symmetry.space_group_name_H-M   'P 1'
#
loop_
_entity.id
_entity.type
_entity.pdbx_description
1 polymer ?
#
loop_
_entity_poly.entity_id
_entity_poly.type
_entity_poly.pdbx_seq_one_letter_code
_entity_poly.pdbx_strand_id
1 'polypeptide(L)' 'MSGDHVLPDDLVRDGNVRLACVATLPTDEVRLVYGLRHLDVLEDLLLPASGSTTRLRE' A
#
# COMPACT_ATOMS: atom_id res chain seq x y z
N MET A 1 -4.43 9.68 13.54
CA MET A 1 -3.75 8.56 12.85
C MET A 1 -3.20 9.07 11.53
N SER A 2 -1.89 9.29 11.45
CA SER A 2 -1.19 9.49 10.19
C SER A 2 0.09 8.67 10.29
N GLY A 3 0.06 7.44 9.78
CA GLY A 3 1.28 6.92 9.21
C GLY A 3 1.48 7.68 7.91
N ASP A 4 2.68 8.19 7.64
CA ASP A 4 2.97 8.86 6.37
C ASP A 4 2.85 7.84 5.24
N HIS A 5 1.69 7.81 4.57
CA HIS A 5 1.41 6.89 3.47
C HIS A 5 0.76 7.61 2.29
N VAL A 6 1.03 7.12 1.09
CA VAL A 6 0.52 7.66 -0.19
C VAL A 6 -0.87 7.12 -0.56
N LEU A 7 -1.47 6.28 0.29
CA LEU A 7 -2.80 5.71 0.00
C LEU A 7 -3.88 6.80 0.00
N PRO A 8 -4.76 6.85 -1.02
CA PRO A 8 -5.93 7.74 -1.04
C PRO A 8 -6.88 7.49 0.15
N ASP A 9 -7.54 8.54 0.61
CA ASP A 9 -8.42 8.48 1.79
C ASP A 9 -9.58 7.48 1.61
N ASP A 10 -10.18 7.40 0.43
CA ASP A 10 -11.31 6.50 0.16
C ASP A 10 -10.90 5.03 0.29
N LEU A 11 -9.70 4.67 -0.17
CA LEU A 11 -9.11 3.33 -0.02
C LEU A 11 -8.87 2.98 1.46
N VAL A 12 -8.51 3.98 2.25
CA VAL A 12 -8.22 3.80 3.68
C VAL A 12 -9.49 3.71 4.52
N ARG A 13 -10.49 4.54 4.22
CA ARG A 13 -11.72 4.66 5.02
C ARG A 13 -12.78 3.66 4.59
N ASP A 14 -13.02 3.55 3.29
CA ASP A 14 -14.09 2.72 2.74
C ASP A 14 -13.55 1.34 2.34
N GLY A 15 -12.36 1.31 1.74
CA GLY A 15 -11.66 0.07 1.38
C GLY A 15 -11.00 -0.66 2.54
N ASN A 16 -10.87 -0.02 3.71
CA ASN A 16 -10.13 -0.53 4.88
C ASN A 16 -8.69 -1.00 4.54
N VAL A 17 -8.06 -0.40 3.53
CA VAL A 17 -6.71 -0.77 3.10
C VAL A 17 -5.66 -0.05 3.94
N ARG A 18 -4.65 -0.80 4.41
CA ARG A 18 -3.54 -0.28 5.22
C ARG A 18 -2.22 -0.89 4.74
N LEU A 19 -1.15 -0.09 4.77
CA LEU A 19 0.20 -0.59 4.53
C LEU A 19 0.74 -1.25 5.81
N ALA A 20 0.84 -2.58 5.81
CA ALA A 20 1.29 -3.34 6.98
C ALA A 20 2.68 -2.94 7.50
N CYS A 21 3.54 -2.36 6.66
CA CYS A 21 4.88 -1.91 7.04
C CYS A 21 4.91 -0.66 7.92
N VAL A 22 3.86 0.17 7.91
CA VAL A 22 3.82 1.46 8.65
C VAL A 22 2.53 1.67 9.43
N ALA A 23 1.56 0.76 9.31
CA ALA A 23 0.29 0.87 10.02
C ALA A 23 0.44 0.51 11.50
N THR A 24 -0.11 1.34 12.37
CA THR A 24 -0.37 0.99 13.77
C THR A 24 -1.72 0.28 13.86
N LEU A 25 -1.74 -0.88 14.51
CA LEU A 25 -2.98 -1.62 14.75
C LEU A 25 -3.75 -0.98 15.93
N PRO A 26 -5.06 -0.73 15.81
CA PRO A 26 -5.85 -0.09 16.87
C PRO A 26 -6.24 -1.05 18.01
N THR A 27 -6.01 -2.35 17.84
CA THR A 27 -6.43 -3.42 18.75
C THR A 27 -5.31 -4.45 18.90
N ASP A 28 -5.33 -5.20 20.00
CA ASP A 28 -4.34 -6.26 20.27
C ASP A 28 -4.48 -7.46 19.32
N GLU A 29 -5.70 -7.71 18.82
CA GLU A 29 -5.97 -8.73 17.80
C GLU A 29 -6.53 -8.09 16.53
N VAL A 30 -5.95 -8.47 15.38
CA VAL A 30 -6.41 -8.06 14.05
C VAL A 30 -6.39 -9.26 13.11
N ARG A 31 -7.45 -9.39 12.31
CA ARG A 31 -7.49 -10.29 11.15
C ARG A 31 -7.34 -9.45 9.90
N LEU A 32 -6.41 -9.83 9.03
CA LEU A 32 -6.13 -9.11 7.79
C LEU A 32 -6.00 -10.06 6.62
N VAL A 33 -6.32 -9.55 5.44
CA VAL A 33 -6.00 -10.19 4.17
C VAL A 33 -4.72 -9.54 3.64
N TYR A 34 -3.71 -10.33 3.34
CA TYR A 34 -2.41 -9.86 2.86
C TYR A 34 -2.18 -10.25 1.39
N GLY A 35 -1.12 -9.70 0.79
CA GLY A 35 -0.78 -10.00 -0.60
C GLY A 35 -1.67 -9.32 -1.63
N LEU A 36 -2.35 -8.23 -1.25
CA LEU A 36 -3.32 -7.50 -2.07
C LEU A 36 -2.74 -6.77 -3.29
N ARG A 37 -1.44 -6.93 -3.59
CA ARG A 37 -0.73 -6.26 -4.71
C ARG A 37 -1.30 -6.56 -6.10
N HIS A 38 -2.27 -7.46 -6.21
CA HIS A 38 -2.94 -7.87 -7.44
C HIS A 38 -4.36 -7.31 -7.57
N LEU A 39 -4.81 -6.50 -6.62
CA LEU A 39 -6.11 -5.85 -6.74
C LEU A 39 -6.01 -4.68 -7.71
N ASP A 40 -6.91 -4.64 -8.69
CA ASP A 40 -7.01 -3.60 -9.71
C ASP A 40 -7.01 -2.19 -9.10
N VAL A 41 -7.70 -2.01 -7.97
CA VAL A 41 -7.80 -0.73 -7.24
C VAL A 41 -6.45 -0.21 -6.71
N LEU A 42 -5.43 -1.05 -6.66
CA LEU A 42 -4.08 -0.69 -6.21
C LEU A 42 -3.08 -0.57 -7.36
N GLU A 43 -3.43 -0.94 -8.60
CA GLU A 43 -2.49 -0.99 -9.73
C GLU A 43 -1.81 0.35 -9.99
N ASP A 44 -2.58 1.45 -9.95
CA ASP A 44 -2.06 2.81 -10.16
C ASP A 44 -1.13 3.29 -9.03
N LEU A 45 -1.19 2.64 -7.87
CA LEU A 45 -0.36 2.95 -6.71
C LEU A 45 0.90 2.07 -6.63
N LEU A 46 0.98 1.02 -7.45
CA LEU A 46 2.15 0.17 -7.50
C LEU A 46 3.30 0.94 -8.15
N LEU A 47 4.43 0.95 -7.45
CA LEU A 47 5.66 1.35 -8.09
C LEU A 47 5.94 0.39 -9.26
N PRO A 48 6.50 0.88 -10.38
CA PRO A 48 6.94 0.02 -11.47
C PRO A 48 7.80 -1.09 -10.89
N ALA A 49 7.46 -2.34 -11.20
CA ALA A 49 8.27 -3.48 -10.76
C ALA A 49 9.72 -3.20 -11.17
N SER A 50 10.63 -3.19 -10.20
CA SER A 50 12.05 -2.87 -10.38
C SER A 50 12.67 -3.85 -11.38
N GLY A 51 12.52 -3.52 -12.65
CA GLY A 51 12.75 -4.40 -13.79
C GLY A 51 12.88 -3.64 -15.11
N SER A 52 12.39 -2.41 -15.19
CA SER A 52 12.96 -1.42 -16.11
C SER A 52 14.02 -0.60 -15.37
N THR A 53 15.16 -1.22 -15.05
CA THR A 53 16.39 -0.46 -14.82
C THR A 53 16.80 0.18 -16.14
N THR A 54 16.16 1.28 -16.52
CA THR A 54 16.84 2.29 -17.33
C THR A 54 17.91 2.85 -16.42
N ARG A 55 19.13 2.31 -16.54
CA ARG A 55 20.31 2.97 -15.96
C ARG A 55 20.27 4.40 -16.50
N LEU A 56 20.02 5.38 -15.64
CA LEU A 56 20.45 6.74 -15.90
C LEU A 56 21.98 6.67 -15.99
N ARG A 57 22.46 6.54 -17.23
CA ARG A 57 23.83 6.84 -17.59
C ARG A 57 23.87 8.34 -17.85
N GLU A 58 24.83 8.95 -17.14
CA GLU A 58 25.37 10.31 -17.26
C GLU A 58 24.54 11.45 -16.62
#